data_AF-A0A150II37-F1
#
_entry.id   AF-A0A150II37-F1
#
_cell.length_a   1.000
_cell.length_b   1.000
_cell.length_c   1.000
_cell.angle_alpha   90.00
_cell.angle_beta   90.00
_cell.angle_gamma   90.00
#
_symmetry.space_group_name_H-M   'P 1'
#
loop_
_entity.id
_entity.type
_entity.pdbx_description
1 polymer ?
#
loop_
_entity_poly.entity_id
_entity_poly.type
_entity_poly.pdbx_seq_one_letter_code
_entity_poly.pdbx_strand_id
1 'polypeptide(L)'
;MLVIDEKGYVIFKNTSAEQMFDILEGELTGNYFGFPHLIKDSEEIEIIRKDGNLLISEIRKTEIDWEGKTVYLLSIRDITERKKTMKQIEQNIEYFAHIVDHIRNPLAILSGFVQIKIDDEEIKTRVLRQVDRIEKIIKQLDQGWMDTEDTRRFLKGYKD
;
A
#
# COMPACT_ATOMS: atom_id res chain seq x y z
N MET A 1 -21.85 -4.98 -4.65
CA MET A 1 -22.78 -4.95 -3.51
C MET A 1 -23.55 -6.26 -3.50
N LEU A 2 -23.56 -6.93 -2.37
CA LEU A 2 -24.20 -8.22 -2.12
C LEU A 2 -25.02 -8.10 -0.84
N VAL A 3 -26.18 -8.75 -0.78
CA VAL A 3 -26.96 -8.90 0.45
C VAL A 3 -27.06 -10.38 0.76
N ILE A 4 -26.76 -10.73 1.99
CA ILE A 4 -26.75 -12.11 2.46
C ILE A 4 -27.62 -12.26 3.72
N ASP A 5 -28.24 -13.43 3.87
CA ASP A 5 -29.00 -13.76 5.07
C ASP A 5 -28.07 -14.04 6.27
N GLU A 6 -28.66 -14.23 7.46
CA GLU A 6 -27.91 -14.60 8.66
C GLU A 6 -27.13 -15.90 8.51
N LYS A 7 -27.56 -16.80 7.62
CA LYS A 7 -26.91 -18.08 7.36
C LYS A 7 -25.79 -17.99 6.34
N GLY A 8 -25.54 -16.83 5.70
CA GLY A 8 -24.49 -16.61 4.72
C GLY A 8 -24.87 -16.86 3.26
N TYR A 9 -26.17 -17.02 2.96
CA TYR A 9 -26.68 -17.20 1.60
C TYR A 9 -27.00 -15.86 0.94
N VAL A 10 -26.62 -15.71 -0.33
CA VAL A 10 -26.88 -14.50 -1.11
C VAL A 10 -28.37 -14.37 -1.43
N ILE A 11 -29.00 -13.32 -0.89
CA ILE A 11 -30.38 -12.92 -1.19
C ILE A 11 -30.40 -12.00 -2.41
N PHE A 12 -29.42 -11.11 -2.52
CA PHE A 12 -29.35 -10.12 -3.59
C PHE A 12 -27.90 -9.83 -4.00
N LYS A 13 -27.72 -9.46 -5.27
CA LYS A 13 -26.44 -9.03 -5.83
C LYS A 13 -26.68 -7.93 -6.86
N ASN A 14 -25.71 -7.04 -7.00
CA ASN A 14 -25.67 -6.11 -8.13
C ASN A 14 -24.72 -6.61 -9.22
N THR A 15 -24.84 -6.04 -10.43
CA THR A 15 -23.99 -6.36 -11.58
C THR A 15 -22.49 -6.23 -11.29
N SER A 16 -22.09 -5.27 -10.45
CA SER A 16 -20.68 -5.12 -10.08
C SER A 16 -20.14 -6.32 -9.30
N ALA A 17 -20.96 -6.94 -8.44
CA ALA A 17 -20.55 -8.14 -7.72
C ALA A 17 -20.35 -9.32 -8.69
N GLU A 18 -21.22 -9.48 -9.69
CA GLU A 18 -21.08 -10.53 -10.70
C GLU A 18 -19.78 -10.40 -11.50
N GLN A 19 -19.50 -9.18 -11.97
CA GLN A 19 -18.26 -8.85 -12.67
C GLN A 19 -17.01 -9.08 -11.81
N MET A 20 -17.11 -8.79 -10.51
CA MET A 20 -15.98 -8.87 -9.60
C MET A 20 -15.54 -10.31 -9.29
N PHE A 21 -16.51 -11.22 -9.16
CA PHE A 21 -16.26 -12.64 -8.88
C PHE A 21 -16.14 -13.52 -10.12
N ASP A 22 -16.36 -12.96 -11.32
CA ASP A 22 -16.36 -13.72 -12.58
C ASP A 22 -17.30 -14.93 -12.54
N ILE A 23 -18.44 -14.74 -11.86
CA ILE A 23 -19.49 -15.73 -11.73
C ILE A 23 -20.53 -15.45 -12.82
N LEU A 24 -20.95 -16.51 -13.52
CA LEU A 24 -21.98 -16.42 -14.57
C LEU A 24 -23.27 -15.82 -14.01
N GLU A 25 -23.95 -15.04 -14.86
CA GLU A 25 -25.25 -14.44 -14.58
C GLU A 25 -26.21 -15.51 -14.02
N GLY A 26 -26.84 -15.23 -12.87
CA GLY A 26 -27.78 -16.17 -12.24
C GLY A 26 -27.24 -17.18 -11.22
N GLU A 27 -25.92 -17.43 -11.10
CA GLU A 27 -25.43 -18.49 -10.18
C GLU A 27 -25.17 -18.05 -8.73
N LEU A 28 -25.07 -16.76 -8.43
CA LEU A 28 -24.72 -16.31 -7.07
C LEU A 28 -25.90 -16.32 -6.08
N THR A 29 -27.14 -16.16 -6.54
CA THR A 29 -28.30 -16.09 -5.62
C THR A 29 -28.62 -17.47 -5.06
N GLY A 30 -28.74 -17.58 -3.74
CA GLY A 30 -28.89 -18.86 -3.05
C GLY A 30 -27.59 -19.66 -2.87
N ASN A 31 -26.46 -19.17 -3.37
CA ASN A 31 -25.16 -19.76 -3.11
C ASN A 31 -24.57 -19.24 -1.79
N TYR A 32 -23.80 -20.12 -1.13
CA TYR A 32 -23.12 -19.81 0.10
C TYR A 32 -21.88 -18.96 -0.20
N PHE A 33 -21.91 -17.68 0.18
CA PHE A 33 -20.79 -16.76 -0.05
C PHE A 33 -19.68 -16.90 0.99
N GLY A 34 -20.00 -17.42 2.18
CA GLY A 34 -19.07 -17.57 3.29
C GLY A 34 -19.71 -17.20 4.63
N PHE A 35 -18.90 -17.07 5.68
CA PHE A 35 -19.38 -16.70 7.02
C PHE A 35 -19.38 -15.17 7.21
N PRO A 36 -20.52 -14.46 7.05
CA PRO A 36 -20.63 -13.04 7.40
C PRO A 36 -20.23 -12.73 8.84
N HIS A 37 -20.27 -13.72 9.73
CA HIS A 37 -19.93 -13.59 11.14
C HIS A 37 -18.43 -13.49 11.41
N LEU A 38 -17.57 -13.89 10.45
CA LEU A 38 -16.12 -13.76 10.58
C LEU A 38 -15.61 -12.37 10.16
N ILE A 39 -16.38 -11.67 9.34
CA ILE A 39 -16.04 -10.32 8.87
C ILE A 39 -16.51 -9.34 9.95
N LYS A 40 -15.57 -8.57 10.52
CA LYS A 40 -15.86 -7.39 11.36
C LYS A 40 -16.51 -6.28 10.50
N ASP A 41 -16.42 -5.02 10.92
CA ASP A 41 -16.99 -3.89 10.14
C ASP A 41 -16.35 -3.76 8.74
N SER A 42 -15.05 -4.08 8.62
CA SER A 42 -14.31 -4.09 7.36
C SER A 42 -13.15 -5.08 7.41
N GLU A 43 -12.97 -5.90 6.36
CA GLU A 43 -11.78 -6.76 6.20
C GLU A 43 -11.25 -6.75 4.76
N GLU A 44 -9.96 -6.97 4.61
CA GLU A 44 -9.32 -7.19 3.32
C GLU A 44 -9.25 -8.68 3.01
N ILE A 45 -9.67 -9.07 1.82
CA ILE A 45 -9.63 -10.45 1.35
C ILE A 45 -8.93 -10.54 -0.01
N GLU A 46 -8.35 -11.72 -0.26
CA GLU A 46 -7.82 -12.08 -1.56
C GLU A 46 -8.81 -12.99 -2.28
N ILE A 47 -9.21 -12.58 -3.48
CA ILE A 47 -10.11 -13.34 -4.35
C ILE A 47 -9.29 -13.85 -5.53
N ILE A 48 -9.24 -15.17 -5.69
CA ILE A 48 -8.66 -15.80 -6.88
C ILE A 48 -9.76 -15.88 -7.93
N ARG A 49 -9.58 -15.19 -9.06
CA ARG A 49 -10.49 -15.25 -10.21
C ARG A 49 -10.29 -16.54 -11.00
N LYS A 50 -11.24 -16.91 -11.86
CA LYS A 50 -11.17 -18.12 -12.70
C LYS A 50 -9.98 -18.13 -13.66
N ASP A 51 -9.54 -16.95 -14.08
CA ASP A 51 -8.35 -16.74 -14.91
C ASP A 51 -7.03 -16.89 -14.12
N GLY A 52 -7.09 -17.15 -12.81
CA GLY A 52 -5.95 -17.29 -11.91
C GLY A 52 -5.42 -15.95 -11.38
N ASN A 53 -6.00 -14.81 -11.76
CA ASN A 53 -5.57 -13.52 -11.26
C ASN A 53 -6.01 -13.30 -9.80
N LEU A 54 -5.10 -12.74 -9.00
CA LEU A 54 -5.36 -12.36 -7.61
C LEU A 54 -5.95 -10.94 -7.56
N LEU A 55 -7.12 -10.82 -6.96
CA LEU A 55 -7.80 -9.57 -6.69
C LEU A 55 -7.78 -9.29 -5.18
N ILE A 56 -7.26 -8.16 -4.76
CA ILE A 56 -7.29 -7.74 -3.36
C ILE A 56 -8.50 -6.82 -3.17
N SER A 57 -9.39 -7.18 -2.26
CA SER A 57 -10.67 -6.50 -2.07
C SER A 57 -10.93 -6.15 -0.61
N GLU A 58 -11.43 -4.94 -0.36
CA GLU A 58 -11.97 -4.54 0.95
C GLU A 58 -13.46 -4.89 0.97
N ILE A 59 -13.88 -5.76 1.90
CA ILE A 59 -15.29 -6.03 2.19
C ILE A 59 -15.68 -5.23 3.43
N ARG A 60 -16.78 -4.49 3.34
CA ARG A 60 -17.46 -3.87 4.47
C ARG A 60 -18.80 -4.52 4.70
N LYS A 61 -19.09 -4.81 5.97
CA LYS A 61 -20.35 -5.40 6.42
C LYS A 61 -21.20 -4.34 7.10
N THR A 62 -22.49 -4.32 6.78
CA THR A 62 -23.46 -3.49 7.49
C THR A 62 -24.74 -4.29 7.69
N GLU A 63 -25.24 -4.31 8.93
CA GLU A 63 -26.52 -4.93 9.25
C GLU A 63 -27.66 -4.01 8.83
N ILE A 64 -28.67 -4.55 8.15
CA ILE A 64 -29.84 -3.82 7.69
C ILE A 64 -31.11 -4.64 7.95
N ASP A 65 -32.23 -3.96 8.13
CA ASP A 65 -33.56 -4.58 8.13
C ASP A 65 -34.07 -4.69 6.69
N TRP A 66 -34.40 -5.91 6.26
CA TRP A 66 -34.98 -6.20 4.95
C TRP A 66 -36.25 -7.03 5.15
N GLU A 67 -37.41 -6.44 4.85
CA GLU A 67 -38.72 -7.11 4.99
C GLU A 67 -38.97 -7.68 6.40
N GLY A 68 -38.50 -6.97 7.45
CA GLY A 68 -38.67 -7.39 8.85
C GLY A 68 -37.71 -8.49 9.29
N LYS A 69 -36.67 -8.78 8.50
CA LYS A 69 -35.59 -9.71 8.83
C LYS A 69 -34.26 -8.99 8.82
N THR A 70 -33.45 -9.28 9.83
CA THR A 70 -32.05 -8.86 9.86
C THR A 70 -31.27 -9.55 8.75
N VAL A 71 -30.64 -8.76 7.89
CA VAL A 71 -29.76 -9.24 6.82
C VAL A 71 -28.47 -8.42 6.79
N TYR A 72 -27.47 -8.91 6.08
CA TYR A 72 -26.17 -8.24 5.97
C TYR A 72 -25.94 -7.71 4.56
N LEU A 73 -25.67 -6.41 4.47
CA LEU A 73 -25.19 -5.74 3.28
C LEU A 73 -23.66 -5.82 3.22
N LEU A 74 -23.13 -6.44 2.17
CA LEU A 74 -21.71 -6.47 1.85
C LEU A 74 -21.39 -5.50 0.72
N SER A 75 -20.58 -4.49 1.04
CA SER A 75 -19.94 -3.64 0.04
C SER A 75 -18.53 -4.15 -0.23
N ILE A 76 -18.21 -4.45 -1.48
CA ILE A 76 -16.92 -5.00 -1.88
C ILE A 76 -16.26 -4.00 -2.81
N ARG A 77 -15.04 -3.60 -2.50
CA ARG A 77 -14.25 -2.65 -3.26
C ARG A 77 -12.93 -3.28 -3.66
N ASP A 78 -12.64 -3.29 -4.95
CA ASP A 78 -11.31 -3.63 -5.46
C ASP A 78 -10.30 -2.57 -4.99
N ILE A 79 -9.25 -3.02 -4.30
CA ILE A 79 -8.14 -2.20 -3.83
C ILE A 79 -6.80 -2.69 -4.39
N THR A 80 -6.82 -3.54 -5.40
CA THR A 80 -5.63 -4.19 -5.99
C THR A 80 -4.63 -3.16 -6.49
N GLU A 81 -5.06 -2.22 -7.33
CA GLU A 81 -4.21 -1.14 -7.85
C GLU A 81 -3.62 -0.30 -6.71
N ARG A 82 -4.48 0.12 -5.76
CA ARG A 82 -4.04 0.88 -4.60
C ARG A 82 -2.95 0.15 -3.81
N LYS A 83 -3.12 -1.16 -3.56
CA LYS A 83 -2.15 -1.99 -2.83
C LYS A 83 -0.84 -2.16 -3.61
N LYS A 84 -0.92 -2.39 -4.93
CA LYS A 84 0.26 -2.47 -5.80
C LYS A 84 1.06 -1.18 -5.78
N THR A 85 0.40 -0.03 -5.97
CA THR A 85 1.06 1.28 -5.87
C THR A 85 1.67 1.49 -4.49
N MET A 86 0.93 1.16 -3.43
CA MET A 86 1.42 1.31 -2.05
C MET A 86 2.69 0.49 -1.80
N LYS A 87 2.74 -0.75 -2.28
CA LYS A 87 3.89 -1.65 -2.18
C LYS A 87 5.06 -1.17 -3.04
N GLN A 88 4.81 -0.69 -4.25
CA GLN A 88 5.87 -0.14 -5.10
C GLN A 88 6.51 1.10 -4.47
N ILE A 89 5.72 1.98 -3.86
CA ILE A 89 6.27 3.12 -3.12
C ILE A 89 7.16 2.65 -1.96
N GLU A 90 6.73 1.64 -1.21
CA GLU A 90 7.49 1.07 -0.09
C GLU A 90 8.83 0.48 -0.57
N GLN A 91 8.82 -0.30 -1.65
CA GLN A 91 10.05 -0.83 -2.26
C GLN A 91 10.98 0.28 -2.78
N ASN A 92 10.41 1.34 -3.37
CA ASN A 92 11.21 2.48 -3.80
C ASN A 92 11.87 3.18 -2.61
N ILE A 93 11.16 3.35 -1.48
CA ILE A 93 11.72 3.94 -0.25
C ILE A 93 12.93 3.14 0.22
N GLU A 94 12.78 1.82 0.36
CA GLU A 94 13.89 0.93 0.76
C GLU A 94 15.08 1.02 -0.19
N TYR A 95 14.80 1.02 -1.49
CA TYR A 95 15.83 1.16 -2.53
C TYR A 95 16.57 2.50 -2.44
N PHE A 96 15.86 3.61 -2.20
CA PHE A 96 16.48 4.93 -2.05
C PHE A 96 17.35 5.02 -0.79
N ALA A 97 16.89 4.47 0.34
CA ALA A 97 17.68 4.42 1.57
C ALA A 97 19.01 3.69 1.33
N HIS A 98 18.95 2.55 0.64
CA HIS A 98 20.14 1.80 0.26
C HIS A 98 21.10 2.62 -0.64
N ILE A 99 20.57 3.34 -1.65
CA ILE A 99 21.40 4.19 -2.52
C ILE A 99 22.09 5.31 -1.72
N VAL A 100 21.36 5.97 -0.82
CA VAL A 100 21.90 7.07 0.00
C VAL A 100 23.13 6.62 0.77
N ASP A 101 23.06 5.47 1.44
CA ASP A 101 24.19 4.92 2.17
C ASP A 101 25.37 4.57 1.24
N HIS A 102 25.08 4.06 0.05
CA HIS A 102 26.10 3.75 -0.96
C HIS A 102 26.76 5.00 -1.56
N ILE A 103 26.14 6.17 -1.50
CA ILE A 103 26.75 7.43 -1.95
C ILE A 103 27.63 8.04 -0.84
N ARG A 104 27.24 7.93 0.44
CA ARG A 104 28.04 8.48 1.56
C ARG A 104 29.44 7.87 1.63
N ASN A 105 29.56 6.57 1.43
CA ASN A 105 30.85 5.87 1.50
C ASN A 105 31.92 6.40 0.51
N PRO A 106 31.66 6.48 -0.81
CA PRO A 106 32.63 7.03 -1.75
C PRO A 106 32.88 8.53 -1.54
N LEU A 107 31.90 9.31 -1.05
CA LEU A 107 32.12 10.71 -0.70
C LEU A 107 33.09 10.86 0.47
N ALA A 108 32.93 10.06 1.52
CA ALA A 108 33.86 10.05 2.67
C ALA A 108 35.29 9.69 2.22
N ILE A 109 35.41 8.69 1.35
CA ILE A 109 36.68 8.28 0.75
C ILE A 109 37.27 9.45 -0.07
N LEU A 110 36.47 10.09 -0.92
CA LEU A 110 36.92 11.20 -1.77
C LEU A 110 37.36 12.40 -0.94
N SER A 111 36.61 12.76 0.10
CA SER A 111 37.00 13.80 1.06
C SER A 111 38.33 13.49 1.73
N GLY A 112 38.54 12.24 2.18
CA GLY A 112 39.79 11.79 2.76
C GLY A 112 40.97 11.92 1.77
N PHE A 113 40.78 11.47 0.52
CA PHE A 113 41.80 11.62 -0.52
C PHE A 113 42.14 13.08 -0.81
N VAL A 114 41.13 13.94 -0.94
CA VAL A 114 41.33 15.37 -1.20
C VAL A 114 42.10 16.03 -0.08
N GLN A 115 41.82 15.69 1.19
CA GLN A 115 42.54 16.23 2.34
C GLN A 115 44.02 15.79 2.37
N ILE A 116 44.31 14.55 1.97
CA ILE A 116 45.64 13.93 2.08
C ILE A 116 46.52 14.21 0.84
N LYS A 117 45.93 14.26 -0.36
CA LYS A 117 46.67 14.23 -1.63
C LYS A 117 46.74 15.57 -2.36
N ILE A 118 45.89 16.54 -1.99
CA ILE A 118 45.87 17.85 -2.64
C ILE A 118 46.53 18.87 -1.70
N ASP A 119 47.64 19.46 -2.15
CA ASP A 119 48.35 20.49 -1.37
C ASP A 119 47.80 21.90 -1.63
N ASP A 120 47.21 22.12 -2.81
CA ASP A 120 46.56 23.39 -3.16
C ASP A 120 45.28 23.58 -2.32
N GLU A 121 45.36 24.51 -1.37
CA GLU A 121 44.26 24.82 -0.45
C GLU A 121 43.03 25.41 -1.15
N GLU A 122 43.19 26.11 -2.28
CA GLU A 122 42.07 26.65 -3.03
C GLU A 122 41.29 25.51 -3.71
N ILE A 123 42.00 24.59 -4.36
CA ILE A 123 41.41 23.41 -5.02
C ILE A 123 40.77 22.49 -3.97
N LYS A 124 41.47 22.21 -2.87
CA LYS A 124 40.96 21.40 -1.75
C LYS A 124 39.65 21.96 -1.22
N THR A 125 39.61 23.26 -0.93
CA THR A 125 38.41 23.95 -0.43
C THR A 125 37.26 23.88 -1.44
N ARG A 126 37.54 24.05 -2.74
CA ARG A 126 36.51 23.99 -3.79
C ARG A 126 35.89 22.60 -3.92
N VAL A 127 36.69 21.54 -3.86
CA VAL A 127 36.19 20.16 -3.97
C VAL A 127 35.44 19.75 -2.72
N LEU A 128 35.97 20.01 -1.52
CA LEU A 128 35.28 19.70 -0.27
C LEU A 128 33.93 20.42 -0.17
N ARG A 129 33.85 21.67 -0.63
CA ARG A 129 32.57 22.40 -0.71
C ARG A 129 31.54 21.70 -1.61
N GLN A 130 31.97 21.03 -2.68
CA GLN A 130 31.03 20.24 -3.50
C GLN A 130 30.59 18.96 -2.79
N VAL A 131 31.50 18.28 -2.09
CA VAL A 131 31.14 17.12 -1.28
C VAL A 131 30.12 17.50 -0.22
N ASP A 132 30.36 18.57 0.54
CA ASP A 132 29.42 19.10 1.54
C ASP A 132 28.07 19.47 0.92
N ARG A 133 28.07 19.97 -0.32
CA ARG A 133 26.84 20.30 -1.03
C ARG A 133 26.04 19.04 -1.36
N ILE A 134 26.69 17.98 -1.81
CA ILE A 134 26.04 16.69 -2.09
C ILE A 134 25.52 16.08 -0.78
N GLU A 135 26.30 16.10 0.30
CA GLU A 135 25.86 15.61 1.61
C GLU A 135 24.64 16.37 2.15
N LYS A 136 24.58 17.69 1.95
CA LYS A 136 23.40 18.50 2.30
C LYS A 136 22.16 18.10 1.50
N ILE A 137 22.29 17.83 0.20
CA ILE A 137 21.18 17.37 -0.64
C ILE A 137 20.67 16.01 -0.14
N ILE A 138 21.58 15.09 0.16
CA ILE A 138 21.24 13.77 0.72
C ILE A 138 20.49 13.93 2.04
N LYS A 139 20.96 14.82 2.93
CA LYS A 139 20.31 15.08 4.22
C LYS A 139 18.90 15.66 4.07
N GLN A 140 18.70 16.56 3.11
CA GLN A 140 17.37 17.09 2.78
C GLN A 140 16.45 16.00 2.22
N LEU A 141 17.01 15.10 1.41
CA LEU A 141 16.27 13.95 0.90
C LEU A 141 15.76 13.10 2.07
N ASP A 142 16.64 12.65 2.97
CA ASP A 142 16.29 11.83 4.14
C ASP A 142 15.17 12.47 5.00
N GLN A 143 15.24 13.78 5.22
CA GLN A 143 14.23 14.52 6.00
C GLN A 143 12.88 14.57 5.29
N GLY A 144 12.84 14.87 3.98
CA GLY A 144 11.61 14.88 3.21
C GLY A 144 10.91 13.51 3.15
N TRP A 145 11.69 12.42 3.20
CA TRP A 145 11.17 11.05 3.30
C TRP A 145 10.57 10.76 4.68
N MET A 146 11.26 11.11 5.77
CA MET A 146 10.74 10.89 7.14
C MET A 146 9.40 11.58 7.36
N ASP A 147 9.24 12.83 6.93
CA ASP A 147 7.97 13.55 7.06
C ASP A 147 6.84 12.85 6.30
N THR A 148 7.14 12.32 5.11
CA THR A 148 6.17 11.61 4.27
C THR A 148 5.80 10.24 4.86
N GLU A 149 6.79 9.51 5.40
CA GLU A 149 6.57 8.19 5.99
C GLU A 149 5.85 8.27 7.34
N ASP A 150 6.20 9.23 8.20
CA ASP A 150 5.52 9.49 9.46
C ASP A 150 4.07 9.92 9.21
N THR A 151 3.84 10.79 8.23
CA THR A 151 2.48 11.15 7.80
C THR A 151 1.70 9.91 7.33
N ARG A 152 2.36 9.00 6.59
CA ARG A 152 1.72 7.78 6.09
C ARG A 152 1.45 6.74 7.19
N ARG A 153 2.34 6.60 8.17
CA ARG A 153 2.16 5.74 9.35
C ARG A 153 1.05 6.27 10.25
N PHE A 154 1.00 7.58 10.47
CA PHE A 154 -0.08 8.25 11.18
C PHE A 154 -1.45 7.99 10.52
N LEU A 155 -1.52 8.07 9.18
CA LEU A 155 -2.76 7.77 8.44
C LEU A 155 -3.13 6.28 8.44
N LYS A 156 -2.17 5.36 8.54
CA LYS A 156 -2.44 3.92 8.67
C LYS A 156 -3.00 3.56 10.05
N GLY A 157 -2.52 4.19 11.13
CA GLY A 157 -2.97 3.91 12.50
C GLY A 157 -4.42 4.32 12.83
N TYR A 158 -5.09 5.06 11.94
CA TYR A 158 -6.51 5.41 12.07
C TYR A 158 -7.47 4.39 11.41
N LYS A 159 -6.93 3.31 10.81
CA LYS A 159 -7.72 2.27 10.14
C LYS A 159 -7.91 0.99 10.96
N ASP A 160 -7.33 0.91 12.16
CA ASP A 160 -7.50 -0.20 13.12
C ASP A 160 -8.43 0.22 14.27
#